data_AF-A0A4R4W2Q0-F1
#
_entry.id   AF-A0A4R4W2Q0-F1
#
_cell.length_a   1.000
_cell.length_b   1.000
_cell.length_c   1.000
_cell.angle_alpha   90.00
_cell.angle_beta   90.00
_cell.angle_gamma   90.00
#
_symmetry.space_group_name_H-M   'P 1'
#
loop_
_entity.id
_entity.type
_entity.pdbx_description
1 polymer ?
#
loop_
_entity_poly.entity_id
_entity_poly.type
_entity_poly.pdbx_seq_one_letter_code
_entity_poly.pdbx_strand_id
1 'polypeptide(L)'
;MPHSASLSVAITGANVTRRISQEFGHLDVLVNNAAVFDQSLRRPACTASGHELFWVTNHLGPFQLTARLSPLLSAEAQPRLINVASKGVISMPRIRIRFDQLDDPAWYSPTRAYYHAKLAQIMVSFALALRTGGRLDVACVRVPAVRLDADRVAAMPGLLRTAYGVKSRLSPPAERLGETYTRLSVRPGTWQEHADPPAQGRAAARGIYVYEHLRPVQAPAFAYDAHARDRLWAETQKATGDLR
;
A
#
# COMPACT_ATOMS: atom_id res chain seq x y z
N MET A 1 12.79 -10.11 -32.62
CA MET A 1 12.27 -10.91 -31.49
C MET A 1 11.98 -9.94 -30.35
N PRO A 2 10.71 -9.66 -30.01
CA PRO A 2 10.42 -8.68 -28.97
C PRO A 2 10.65 -9.35 -27.61
N HIS A 3 11.58 -8.79 -26.84
CA HIS A 3 11.79 -9.17 -25.44
C HIS A 3 10.57 -8.72 -24.63
N SER A 4 9.67 -9.65 -24.36
CA SER A 4 8.68 -9.55 -23.30
C SER A 4 9.42 -9.42 -21.97
N ALA A 5 9.49 -8.20 -21.44
CA ALA A 5 9.92 -7.96 -20.07
C ALA A 5 8.86 -8.58 -19.14
N SER A 6 9.09 -9.82 -18.72
CA SER A 6 8.39 -10.40 -17.57
C SER A 6 8.71 -9.54 -16.35
N LEU A 7 7.75 -8.72 -15.93
CA LEU A 7 7.69 -8.20 -14.56
C LEU A 7 7.42 -9.39 -13.63
N SER A 8 8.45 -10.18 -13.38
CA SER A 8 8.46 -11.03 -12.20
C SER A 8 8.51 -10.07 -11.01
N VAL A 9 7.38 -9.90 -10.32
CA VAL A 9 7.38 -9.42 -8.94
C VAL A 9 7.94 -10.56 -8.10
N ALA A 10 9.21 -10.89 -8.32
CA ALA A 10 10.00 -11.51 -7.30
C ALA A 10 10.10 -10.43 -6.22
N ILE A 11 9.25 -10.56 -5.19
CA ILE A 11 9.50 -10.14 -3.82
C ILE A 11 10.87 -9.46 -3.72
N THR A 12 10.84 -8.12 -3.74
CA THR A 12 11.97 -7.19 -3.84
C THR A 12 13.26 -7.85 -3.33
N GLY A 13 14.04 -8.40 -4.27
CA GLY A 13 15.03 -9.43 -3.97
C GLY A 13 16.02 -9.00 -2.90
N ALA A 14 16.58 -9.95 -2.14
CA ALA A 14 17.60 -9.71 -1.10
C ALA A 14 18.73 -8.76 -1.54
N ASN A 15 18.97 -8.67 -2.86
CA ASN A 15 19.93 -7.78 -3.48
C ASN A 15 19.62 -6.29 -3.30
N VAL A 16 18.36 -5.86 -3.30
CA VAL A 16 18.01 -4.43 -3.11
C VAL A 16 18.25 -4.02 -1.66
N THR A 17 17.76 -4.80 -0.71
CA THR A 17 17.97 -4.55 0.73
C THR A 17 19.46 -4.53 1.07
N ARG A 18 20.23 -5.50 0.56
CA ARG A 18 21.69 -5.55 0.77
C ARG A 18 22.39 -4.31 0.22
N ARG A 19 22.05 -3.89 -1.01
CA ARG A 19 22.64 -2.68 -1.61
C ARG A 19 22.33 -1.43 -0.80
N ILE A 20 21.07 -1.22 -0.41
CA ILE A 20 20.68 -0.07 0.42
C ILE A 20 21.46 -0.06 1.74
N SER A 21 21.56 -1.22 2.39
CA SER A 21 22.33 -1.37 3.63
C SER A 21 23.81 -1.03 3.46
N GLN A 22 24.43 -1.49 2.37
CA GLN A 22 25.85 -1.27 2.09
C GLN A 22 26.16 0.17 1.68
N GLU A 23 25.26 0.82 0.97
CA GLU A 23 25.49 2.14 0.38
C GLU A 23 25.15 3.29 1.33
N PHE A 24 24.07 3.15 2.13
CA PHE A 24 23.56 4.24 2.97
C PHE A 24 23.70 3.99 4.48
N GLY A 25 23.73 2.73 4.92
CA GLY A 25 23.83 2.35 6.34
C GLY A 25 22.62 2.67 7.21
N HIS A 26 21.71 3.54 6.76
CA HIS A 26 20.47 3.93 7.43
C HIS A 26 19.39 4.33 6.40
N LEU A 27 18.15 4.44 6.86
CA LEU A 27 16.99 4.85 6.07
C LEU A 27 16.05 5.73 6.92
N ASP A 28 15.90 7.00 6.54
CA ASP A 28 15.00 7.92 7.24
C ASP A 28 13.54 7.71 6.83
N VAL A 29 13.30 7.46 5.54
CA VAL A 29 11.95 7.36 4.97
C VAL A 29 11.83 6.21 3.99
N LEU A 30 10.82 5.37 4.20
CA LEU A 30 10.39 4.34 3.25
C LEU A 30 9.01 4.70 2.67
N VAL A 31 8.93 4.83 1.34
CA VAL A 31 7.67 5.06 0.62
C VAL A 31 7.29 3.84 -0.20
N ASN A 32 6.27 3.10 0.27
CA ASN A 32 5.67 1.99 -0.44
C ASN A 32 4.64 2.50 -1.46
N ASN A 33 5.14 3.07 -2.56
CA ASN A 33 4.32 3.65 -3.64
C ASN A 33 3.97 2.65 -4.75
N ALA A 34 4.86 1.71 -5.07
CA ALA A 34 4.68 0.80 -6.20
C ALA A 34 3.36 0.02 -6.07
N ALA A 35 2.58 -0.01 -7.16
CA ALA A 35 1.32 -0.72 -7.21
C ALA A 35 0.98 -1.16 -8.64
N VAL A 36 0.28 -2.28 -8.75
CA VAL A 36 -0.33 -2.76 -9.99
C VAL A 36 -1.83 -2.56 -9.90
N PHE A 37 -2.40 -1.99 -10.96
CA PHE A 37 -3.84 -1.89 -11.17
C PHE A 37 -4.11 -2.03 -12.67
N ASP A 38 -4.52 -3.23 -13.08
CA ASP A 38 -4.81 -3.53 -14.47
C ASP A 38 -6.17 -4.20 -14.58
N GLN A 39 -7.14 -3.46 -15.11
CA GLN A 39 -8.48 -4.00 -15.30
C GLN A 39 -8.55 -5.03 -16.43
N SER A 40 -7.59 -5.07 -17.36
CA SER A 40 -7.60 -6.03 -18.47
C SER A 40 -7.35 -7.47 -18.04
N LEU A 41 -6.78 -7.69 -16.85
CA LEU A 41 -6.52 -9.01 -16.27
C LEU A 41 -7.82 -9.72 -15.85
N ARG A 42 -8.62 -10.20 -16.81
CA ARG A 42 -9.93 -10.84 -16.53
C ARG A 42 -9.85 -12.17 -15.79
N ARG A 43 -8.67 -12.78 -15.74
CA ARG A 43 -8.35 -13.99 -14.96
C ARG A 43 -7.26 -13.66 -13.93
N PRO A 44 -7.25 -14.32 -12.77
CA PRO A 44 -6.19 -14.10 -11.79
C PRO A 44 -4.86 -14.54 -12.37
N ALA A 45 -3.81 -13.76 -12.11
CA ALA A 45 -2.44 -14.20 -12.24
C ALA A 45 -1.92 -14.49 -10.83
N CYS A 46 -1.25 -15.63 -10.64
CA CYS A 46 -0.70 -16.00 -9.35
C CYS A 46 0.81 -16.18 -9.45
N THR A 47 1.48 -15.92 -8.34
CA THR A 47 2.90 -16.25 -8.14
C THR A 47 3.10 -17.77 -8.06
N ALA A 48 4.36 -18.22 -8.13
CA ALA A 48 4.71 -19.63 -7.93
C ALA A 48 4.26 -20.17 -6.55
N SER A 49 4.20 -19.31 -5.53
CA SER A 49 3.70 -19.63 -4.19
C SER A 49 2.17 -19.61 -4.08
N GLY A 50 1.44 -19.43 -5.20
CA GLY A 50 -0.02 -19.47 -5.25
C GLY A 50 -0.73 -18.15 -4.94
N HIS A 51 -0.01 -17.10 -4.53
CA HIS A 51 -0.63 -15.83 -4.18
C HIS A 51 -1.02 -14.99 -5.40
N GLU A 52 -2.21 -14.39 -5.36
CA GLU A 52 -2.77 -13.51 -6.38
C GLU A 52 -1.90 -12.24 -6.60
N LEU A 53 -1.75 -11.81 -7.86
CA LEU A 53 -0.84 -10.74 -8.29
C LEU A 53 -1.08 -9.40 -7.58
N PHE A 54 -2.32 -8.90 -7.50
CA PHE A 54 -2.59 -7.64 -6.81
C PHE A 54 -2.34 -7.76 -5.32
N TRP A 55 -2.71 -8.89 -4.71
CA TRP A 55 -2.44 -9.17 -3.30
C TRP A 55 -0.95 -9.14 -3.00
N VAL A 56 -0.14 -9.85 -3.79
CA VAL A 56 1.31 -9.87 -3.64
C VAL A 56 1.90 -8.49 -3.86
N THR A 57 1.57 -7.85 -4.97
CA THR A 57 2.27 -6.63 -5.39
C THR A 57 1.89 -5.44 -4.53
N ASN A 58 0.62 -5.34 -4.15
CA ASN A 58 0.10 -4.15 -3.48
C ASN A 58 0.06 -4.31 -1.96
N HIS A 59 0.19 -5.50 -1.38
CA HIS A 59 0.13 -5.70 0.07
C HIS A 59 1.32 -6.50 0.62
N LEU A 60 1.52 -7.75 0.17
CA LEU A 60 2.58 -8.60 0.72
C LEU A 60 3.98 -8.06 0.43
N GLY A 61 4.25 -7.63 -0.80
CA GLY A 61 5.53 -7.06 -1.22
C GLY A 61 5.92 -5.83 -0.40
N PRO A 62 5.06 -4.80 -0.28
CA PRO A 62 5.29 -3.65 0.59
C PRO A 62 5.58 -4.04 2.04
N PHE A 63 4.80 -4.95 2.64
CA PHE A 63 5.03 -5.40 4.00
C PHE A 63 6.39 -6.08 4.15
N GLN A 64 6.73 -6.98 3.22
CA GLN A 64 7.99 -7.70 3.25
C GLN A 64 9.19 -6.78 3.04
N LEU A 65 9.07 -5.77 2.17
CA LEU A 65 10.09 -4.77 1.98
C LEU A 65 10.32 -3.98 3.26
N THR A 66 9.24 -3.53 3.92
CA THR A 66 9.31 -2.88 5.22
C THR A 66 9.97 -3.78 6.26
N ALA A 67 9.59 -5.06 6.34
CA ALA A 67 10.21 -6.01 7.27
C ALA A 67 11.72 -6.16 7.02
N ARG A 68 12.15 -6.27 5.76
CA ARG A 68 13.58 -6.42 5.40
C ARG A 68 14.40 -5.16 5.65
N LEU A 69 13.81 -3.98 5.45
CA LEU A 69 14.49 -2.70 5.66
C LEU A 69 14.36 -2.17 7.08
N SER A 70 13.51 -2.78 7.93
CA SER A 70 13.31 -2.36 9.31
C SER A 70 14.60 -2.19 10.12
N PRO A 71 15.66 -3.01 9.97
CA PRO A 71 16.91 -2.78 10.71
C PRO A 71 17.66 -1.51 10.31
N LEU A 72 17.36 -0.95 9.13
CA LEU A 72 17.96 0.32 8.65
C LEU A 72 17.13 1.54 9.04
N LEU A 73 15.87 1.35 9.45
CA LEU A 73 15.01 2.44 9.92
C LEU A 73 15.51 2.88 11.31
N SER A 74 16.43 3.84 11.33
CA SER A 74 17.11 4.29 12.56
C SER A 74 16.18 5.10 13.45
N ALA A 75 16.05 4.68 14.71
CA ALA A 75 15.28 5.41 15.72
C ALA A 75 15.85 6.81 16.02
N GLU A 76 17.16 7.03 15.80
CA GLU A 76 17.81 8.32 16.03
C GLU A 76 17.25 9.44 15.14
N ALA A 77 16.66 9.09 13.98
CA ALA A 77 16.11 10.04 13.01
C ALA A 77 14.57 10.09 12.97
N GLN A 78 13.88 9.40 13.90
CA GLN A 78 12.42 9.24 13.88
C GLN A 78 11.92 8.74 12.50
N PRO A 79 12.15 7.44 12.20
CA PRO A 79 11.99 6.91 10.85
C PRO A 79 10.53 6.97 10.42
N ARG A 80 10.29 7.18 9.12
CA ARG A 80 8.96 7.35 8.54
C ARG A 80 8.64 6.23 7.55
N LEU A 81 7.43 5.71 7.64
CA LEU A 81 6.87 4.77 6.69
C LEU A 81 5.61 5.35 6.05
N ILE A 82 5.61 5.47 4.73
CA ILE A 82 4.48 5.95 3.96
C ILE A 82 3.97 4.82 3.07
N ASN A 83 2.79 4.29 3.39
CA ASN A 83 2.07 3.36 2.53
C ASN A 83 1.08 4.12 1.63
N VAL A 84 1.04 3.78 0.35
CA VAL A 84 0.16 4.45 -0.63
C VAL A 84 -1.08 3.59 -0.92
N ALA A 85 -2.22 4.00 -0.35
CA ALA A 85 -3.52 3.41 -0.61
C ALA A 85 -4.30 4.15 -1.71
N SER A 86 -5.44 3.60 -2.11
CA SER A 86 -6.30 4.21 -3.14
C SER A 86 -7.47 4.97 -2.52
N LYS A 87 -7.75 6.19 -3.03
CA LYS A 87 -9.02 6.89 -2.76
C LYS A 87 -10.22 6.05 -3.19
N GLY A 88 -10.09 5.16 -4.18
CA GLY A 88 -11.19 4.31 -4.65
C GLY A 88 -11.76 3.38 -3.58
N VAL A 89 -11.02 3.05 -2.51
CA VAL A 89 -11.55 2.24 -1.41
C VAL A 89 -12.78 2.89 -0.76
N ILE A 90 -12.90 4.23 -0.80
CA ILE A 90 -14.05 4.95 -0.21
C ILE A 90 -15.38 4.68 -0.91
N SER A 91 -15.35 4.29 -2.20
CA SER A 91 -16.58 3.94 -2.92
C SER A 91 -17.13 2.57 -2.49
N MET A 92 -16.39 1.85 -1.64
CA MET A 92 -16.76 0.54 -1.12
C MET A 92 -16.80 0.56 0.43
N PRO A 93 -17.69 1.34 1.08
CA PRO A 93 -17.67 1.53 2.53
C PRO A 93 -17.91 0.24 3.34
N ARG A 94 -18.52 -0.77 2.72
CA ARG A 94 -18.81 -2.09 3.30
C ARG A 94 -17.79 -3.17 2.92
N ILE A 95 -16.67 -2.80 2.29
CA ILE A 95 -15.61 -3.74 1.93
C ILE A 95 -15.08 -4.45 3.19
N ARG A 96 -14.83 -5.76 3.07
CA ARG A 96 -14.24 -6.60 4.10
C ARG A 96 -13.23 -7.53 3.47
N ILE A 97 -12.07 -7.71 4.09
CA ILE A 97 -11.11 -8.70 3.62
C ILE A 97 -11.74 -10.09 3.75
N ARG A 98 -11.83 -10.80 2.63
CA ARG A 98 -12.22 -12.20 2.58
C ARG A 98 -10.97 -13.06 2.56
N PHE A 99 -10.37 -13.23 3.73
CA PHE A 99 -9.09 -13.91 3.92
C PHE A 99 -9.01 -15.26 3.20
N ASP A 100 -10.09 -16.04 3.28
CA ASP A 100 -10.16 -17.40 2.71
C ASP A 100 -10.40 -17.44 1.19
N GLN A 101 -10.56 -16.28 0.55
CA GLN A 101 -10.88 -16.15 -0.88
C GLN A 101 -9.87 -15.30 -1.65
N LEU A 102 -8.80 -14.80 -1.00
CA LEU A 102 -7.84 -13.89 -1.65
C LEU A 102 -7.15 -14.53 -2.86
N ASP A 103 -6.90 -15.84 -2.78
CA ASP A 103 -6.27 -16.63 -3.83
C ASP A 103 -7.29 -17.49 -4.61
N ASP A 104 -8.60 -17.32 -4.37
CA ASP A 104 -9.66 -18.08 -5.03
C ASP A 104 -9.99 -17.51 -6.43
N PRO A 105 -9.75 -18.27 -7.52
CA PRO A 105 -10.06 -17.82 -8.86
C PRO A 105 -11.55 -17.54 -9.12
N ALA A 106 -12.47 -18.23 -8.45
CA ALA A 106 -13.91 -18.01 -8.60
C ALA A 106 -14.36 -16.69 -7.96
N TRP A 107 -13.65 -16.25 -6.93
CA TRP A 107 -13.86 -14.96 -6.29
C TRP A 107 -13.08 -13.81 -6.95
N TYR A 108 -12.24 -14.08 -7.93
CA TYR A 108 -11.43 -13.04 -8.53
C TYR A 108 -12.24 -12.06 -9.39
N SER A 109 -11.95 -10.77 -9.23
CA SER A 109 -12.06 -9.78 -10.30
C SER A 109 -11.02 -8.70 -10.06
N PRO A 110 -10.51 -8.00 -11.09
CA PRO A 110 -9.47 -6.98 -10.92
C PRO A 110 -9.82 -5.94 -9.86
N THR A 111 -11.10 -5.54 -9.84
CA THR A 111 -11.59 -4.55 -8.88
C THR A 111 -11.64 -5.10 -7.46
N ARG A 112 -12.11 -6.35 -7.28
CA ARG A 112 -12.15 -7.01 -5.97
C ARG A 112 -10.74 -7.18 -5.41
N ALA A 113 -9.86 -7.83 -6.17
CA ALA A 113 -8.49 -8.11 -5.75
C ALA A 113 -7.72 -6.82 -5.40
N TYR A 114 -7.77 -5.82 -6.29
CA TYR A 114 -7.10 -4.53 -6.05
C TYR A 114 -7.58 -3.83 -4.78
N TYR A 115 -8.90 -3.66 -4.60
CA TYR A 115 -9.40 -2.91 -3.44
C TYR A 115 -9.27 -3.68 -2.13
N HIS A 116 -9.22 -5.01 -2.15
CA HIS A 116 -8.89 -5.80 -0.96
C HIS A 116 -7.41 -5.61 -0.58
N ALA A 117 -6.49 -5.61 -1.54
CA ALA A 117 -5.08 -5.31 -1.27
C ALA A 117 -4.88 -3.88 -0.75
N LYS A 118 -5.60 -2.89 -1.32
CA LYS A 118 -5.54 -1.49 -0.82
C LYS A 118 -6.19 -1.31 0.55
N LEU A 119 -7.25 -2.05 0.87
CA LEU A 119 -7.78 -2.09 2.24
C LEU A 119 -6.78 -2.72 3.22
N ALA A 120 -6.11 -3.79 2.81
CA ALA A 120 -5.08 -4.45 3.61
C ALA A 120 -3.89 -3.51 3.89
N GLN A 121 -3.46 -2.70 2.92
CA GLN A 121 -2.45 -1.66 3.17
C GLN A 121 -2.86 -0.64 4.24
N ILE A 122 -4.13 -0.22 4.26
CA ILE A 122 -4.64 0.68 5.31
C ILE A 122 -4.60 -0.03 6.66
N MET A 123 -5.14 -1.25 6.72
CA MET A 123 -5.21 -2.06 7.93
C MET A 123 -3.83 -2.36 8.51
N VAL A 124 -2.86 -2.73 7.68
CA VAL A 124 -1.49 -3.01 8.13
C VAL A 124 -0.77 -1.76 8.58
N SER A 125 -1.06 -0.60 7.99
CA SER A 125 -0.51 0.68 8.47
C SER A 125 -1.00 1.02 9.88
N PHE A 126 -2.28 0.73 10.17
CA PHE A 126 -2.81 0.89 11.53
C PHE A 126 -2.15 -0.09 12.50
N ALA A 127 -2.00 -1.36 12.10
CA ALA A 127 -1.34 -2.37 12.92
C ALA A 127 0.13 -1.99 13.20
N LEU A 128 0.87 -1.53 12.18
CA LEU A 128 2.26 -1.07 12.32
C LEU A 128 2.38 0.05 13.34
N ALA A 129 1.61 1.13 13.19
CA ALA A 129 1.68 2.27 14.08
C ALA A 129 1.39 1.90 15.55
N LEU A 130 0.39 1.04 15.77
CA LEU A 130 0.01 0.56 17.10
C LEU A 130 1.11 -0.33 17.70
N ARG A 131 1.73 -1.19 16.90
CA ARG A 131 2.78 -2.13 17.35
C ARG A 131 4.13 -1.45 17.56
N THR A 132 4.44 -0.40 16.79
CA THR A 132 5.71 0.34 16.94
C THR A 132 5.65 1.36 18.08
N GLY A 133 4.45 1.77 18.50
CA GLY A 133 4.26 2.68 19.65
C GLY A 133 4.98 4.01 19.49
N GLY A 134 5.04 4.53 18.26
CA GLY A 134 5.66 5.83 17.95
C GLY A 134 7.11 5.76 17.53
N ARG A 135 7.77 4.60 17.67
CA ARG A 135 9.15 4.38 17.17
C ARG A 135 9.26 4.46 15.64
N LEU A 136 8.14 4.28 14.94
CA LEU A 136 8.03 4.45 13.50
C LEU A 136 6.84 5.37 13.23
N ASP A 137 7.07 6.50 12.56
CA ASP A 137 6.00 7.41 12.13
C ASP A 137 5.35 6.85 10.87
N VAL A 138 4.19 6.22 11.03
CA VAL A 138 3.48 5.55 9.94
C VAL A 138 2.36 6.44 9.41
N ALA A 139 2.36 6.64 8.10
CA ALA A 139 1.27 7.25 7.35
C ALA A 139 0.74 6.31 6.27
N CYS A 140 -0.57 6.34 6.04
CA CYS A 140 -1.20 5.71 4.89
C CYS A 140 -1.93 6.78 4.08
N VAL A 141 -1.36 7.19 2.95
CA VAL A 141 -1.95 8.24 2.11
C VAL A 141 -2.91 7.61 1.10
N ARG A 142 -4.11 8.17 0.98
CA ARG A 142 -5.03 7.82 -0.10
C ARG A 142 -4.81 8.75 -1.28
N VAL A 143 -4.41 8.19 -2.41
CA VAL A 143 -4.18 8.95 -3.63
C VAL A 143 -5.39 8.84 -4.58
N PRO A 144 -5.73 9.92 -5.32
CA PRO A 144 -6.72 9.87 -6.38
C PRO A 144 -6.25 8.96 -7.52
N ALA A 145 -7.10 8.76 -8.52
CA ALA A 145 -6.61 8.25 -9.80
C ALA A 145 -5.56 9.23 -10.33
N VAL A 146 -4.43 8.70 -10.80
CA VAL A 146 -3.42 9.49 -11.51
C VAL A 146 -3.64 9.37 -13.00
N ARG A 147 -3.18 10.38 -13.73
CA ARG A 147 -3.09 10.31 -15.18
C ARG A 147 -2.25 9.08 -15.55
N LEU A 148 -2.83 8.16 -16.32
CA LEU A 148 -2.13 6.99 -16.83
C LEU A 148 -1.33 7.36 -18.06
N ASP A 149 -0.20 6.69 -18.26
CA ASP A 149 0.59 6.80 -19.48
C ASP A 149 -0.28 6.56 -20.71
N ALA A 150 -0.06 7.37 -21.74
CA ALA A 150 -0.86 7.35 -22.97
C ALA A 150 -0.85 5.97 -23.63
N ASP A 151 0.30 5.29 -23.62
CA ASP A 151 0.48 3.95 -24.19
C ASP A 151 -0.35 2.89 -23.44
N ARG A 152 -0.47 3.04 -22.12
CA ARG A 152 -1.25 2.13 -21.27
C ARG A 152 -2.75 2.29 -21.50
N VAL A 153 -3.20 3.52 -21.76
CA VAL A 153 -4.60 3.79 -22.16
C VAL A 153 -4.86 3.28 -23.58
N ALA A 154 -3.92 3.48 -24.51
CA ALA A 154 -4.02 3.03 -25.89
C ALA A 154 -4.13 1.50 -26.02
N ALA A 155 -3.48 0.75 -25.13
CA ALA A 155 -3.56 -0.71 -25.08
C ALA A 155 -4.91 -1.26 -24.57
N MET A 156 -5.82 -0.42 -24.05
CA MET A 156 -7.10 -0.89 -23.48
C MET A 156 -8.16 -1.19 -24.56
N PRO A 157 -9.09 -2.14 -24.30
CA PRO A 157 -10.27 -2.38 -25.14
C PRO A 157 -11.16 -1.11 -25.24
N GLY A 158 -11.82 -0.90 -26.39
CA GLY A 158 -12.41 0.39 -26.78
C GLY A 158 -13.24 1.11 -25.70
N LEU A 159 -14.23 0.43 -25.10
CA LEU A 159 -15.10 1.05 -24.10
C LEU A 159 -14.33 1.47 -22.82
N LEU A 160 -13.33 0.67 -22.42
CA LEU A 160 -12.44 0.99 -21.31
C LEU A 160 -11.50 2.14 -21.66
N ARG A 161 -10.96 2.17 -22.89
CA ARG A 161 -10.10 3.25 -23.39
C ARG A 161 -10.79 4.60 -23.32
N THR A 162 -12.05 4.69 -23.73
CA THR A 162 -12.82 5.95 -23.68
C THR A 162 -13.07 6.40 -22.24
N ALA A 163 -13.51 5.49 -21.36
CA ALA A 163 -13.75 5.80 -19.95
C ALA A 163 -12.45 6.19 -19.20
N TYR A 164 -11.35 5.48 -19.45
CA TYR A 164 -10.05 5.77 -18.84
C TYR A 164 -9.36 6.97 -19.47
N GLY A 165 -9.58 7.28 -20.75
CA GLY A 165 -9.07 8.48 -21.39
C GLY A 165 -9.66 9.76 -20.78
N VAL A 166 -10.98 9.78 -20.55
CA VAL A 166 -11.66 10.88 -19.86
C VAL A 166 -11.18 10.97 -18.40
N LYS A 167 -11.11 9.84 -17.70
CA LYS A 167 -10.66 9.77 -16.31
C LYS A 167 -9.18 10.20 -16.15
N SER A 168 -8.32 9.84 -17.09
CA SER A 168 -6.88 10.19 -17.11
C SER A 168 -6.68 11.70 -17.34
N ARG A 169 -7.49 12.33 -18.18
CA ARG A 169 -7.46 13.79 -18.39
C ARG A 169 -7.86 14.58 -17.15
N LEU A 170 -8.85 14.10 -16.41
CA LEU A 170 -9.35 14.68 -15.16
C LEU A 170 -8.49 14.34 -13.92
N SER A 171 -7.54 13.42 -14.07
CA SER A 171 -6.67 12.99 -12.97
C SER A 171 -5.50 13.97 -12.77
N PRO A 172 -5.07 14.22 -11.52
CA PRO A 172 -3.86 14.99 -11.25
C PRO A 172 -2.63 14.41 -11.96
N PRO A 173 -1.67 15.27 -12.33
CA PRO A 173 -0.41 14.83 -12.89
C PRO A 173 0.44 14.15 -11.78
N ALA A 174 1.37 13.28 -12.17
CA ALA A 174 2.11 12.43 -11.23
C ALA A 174 2.98 13.24 -10.25
N GLU A 175 3.43 14.41 -10.68
CA GLU A 175 4.25 15.36 -9.93
C GLU A 175 3.56 15.82 -8.64
N ARG A 176 2.23 16.03 -8.67
CA ARG A 176 1.46 16.39 -7.46
C ARG A 176 1.46 15.29 -6.41
N LEU A 177 1.54 14.02 -6.82
CA LEU A 177 1.72 12.93 -5.86
C LEU A 177 3.16 12.91 -5.33
N GLY A 178 4.15 13.19 -6.17
CA GLY A 178 5.54 13.37 -5.73
C GLY A 178 5.65 14.43 -4.64
N GLU A 179 5.04 15.60 -4.85
CA GLU A 179 4.98 16.68 -3.85
C GLU A 179 4.30 16.23 -2.55
N THR A 180 3.22 15.46 -2.65
CA THR A 180 2.52 14.90 -1.49
C THR A 180 3.44 13.98 -0.69
N TYR A 181 4.20 13.11 -1.36
CA TYR A 181 5.15 12.20 -0.71
C TYR A 181 6.28 12.99 -0.05
N THR A 182 6.89 13.94 -0.75
CA THR A 182 7.93 14.81 -0.18
C THR A 182 7.43 15.51 1.08
N ARG A 183 6.23 16.09 1.05
CA ARG A 183 5.64 16.76 2.21
C ARG A 183 5.39 15.81 3.39
N LEU A 184 4.97 14.56 3.13
CA LEU A 184 4.83 13.54 4.17
C LEU A 184 6.18 13.12 4.76
N SER A 185 7.22 13.06 3.93
CA SER A 185 8.57 12.68 4.32
C SER A 185 9.25 13.71 5.24
N VAL A 186 8.96 15.01 5.08
CA VAL A 186 9.63 16.10 5.81
C VAL A 186 8.70 16.84 6.79
N ARG A 187 7.50 16.32 7.05
CA ARG A 187 6.52 16.95 7.94
C ARG A 187 7.09 17.05 9.37
N PRO A 188 6.93 18.18 10.09
CA PRO A 188 7.30 18.23 11.50
C PRO A 188 6.42 17.32 12.37
N GLY A 189 7.02 16.71 13.39
CA GLY A 189 6.36 15.85 14.37
C GLY A 189 5.91 14.49 13.83
N THR A 190 5.19 13.73 14.68
CA THR A 190 4.64 12.40 14.34
C THR A 190 3.12 12.40 14.22
N TRP A 191 2.56 11.43 13.51
CA TRP A 191 1.10 11.26 13.44
C TRP A 191 0.50 10.79 14.77
N GLN A 192 1.36 10.33 15.69
CA GLN A 192 0.97 9.90 17.04
C GLN A 192 0.95 11.05 18.06
N GLU A 193 1.76 12.10 17.87
CA GLU A 193 1.74 13.32 18.71
C GLU A 193 0.44 14.15 18.58
N HIS A 194 -0.31 13.97 17.49
CA HIS A 194 -1.61 14.61 17.28
C HIS A 194 -2.81 13.71 17.62
N ALA A 195 -2.56 12.52 18.17
CA ALA A 195 -3.60 11.73 18.81
C ALA A 195 -3.67 12.15 20.29
N ASP A 196 -4.86 12.52 20.76
CA ASP A 196 -5.20 12.54 22.19
C ASP A 196 -4.60 11.31 22.92
N PRO A 197 -4.23 11.42 24.21
CA PRO A 197 -3.27 10.54 24.93
C PRO A 197 -3.39 9.07 24.54
N PRO A 198 -2.27 8.32 24.43
CA PRO A 198 -2.11 7.11 23.63
C PRO A 198 -3.38 6.26 23.59
N ALA A 199 -4.25 6.60 22.64
CA ALA A 199 -5.60 6.09 22.66
C ALA A 199 -5.57 4.69 22.03
N GLN A 200 -5.45 3.67 22.87
CA GLN A 200 -5.44 2.28 22.40
C GLN A 200 -6.65 2.00 21.49
N GLY A 201 -6.43 1.23 20.42
CA GLY A 201 -7.49 0.82 19.51
C GLY A 201 -7.88 1.87 18.45
N ARG A 202 -9.19 2.09 18.27
CA ARG A 202 -9.75 2.78 17.09
C ARG A 202 -9.37 4.26 17.01
N ALA A 203 -9.07 4.91 18.13
CA ALA A 203 -8.75 6.33 18.20
C ALA A 203 -7.31 6.63 17.71
N ALA A 204 -6.29 5.89 18.16
CA ALA A 204 -4.91 6.03 17.64
C ALA A 204 -4.81 5.76 16.13
N ALA A 205 -5.69 4.90 15.58
CA ALA A 205 -5.71 4.61 14.15
C ALA A 205 -6.23 5.78 13.27
N ARG A 206 -6.91 6.78 13.84
CA ARG A 206 -7.57 7.85 13.05
C ARG A 206 -6.60 8.85 12.43
N GLY A 207 -5.42 9.05 13.01
CA GLY A 207 -4.40 9.97 12.50
C GLY A 207 -3.59 9.43 11.30
N ILE A 208 -3.61 8.11 11.09
CA ILE A 208 -2.67 7.43 10.18
C ILE A 208 -3.15 7.50 8.72
N TYR A 209 -4.46 7.40 8.49
CA TYR A 209 -5.02 7.43 7.13
C TYR A 209 -5.28 8.86 6.71
N VAL A 210 -4.54 9.34 5.71
CA VAL A 210 -4.49 10.76 5.35
C VAL A 210 -4.86 10.99 3.90
N TYR A 211 -5.39 12.17 3.63
CA TYR A 211 -5.59 12.66 2.26
C TYR A 211 -4.34 13.35 1.72
N GLU A 212 -4.31 13.58 0.41
CA GLU A 212 -3.19 14.23 -0.30
C GLU A 212 -2.83 15.63 0.24
N HIS A 213 -3.74 16.27 0.99
CA HIS A 213 -3.50 17.53 1.68
C HIS A 213 -3.01 17.38 3.12
N LEU A 214 -2.51 16.20 3.50
CA LEU A 214 -1.97 15.88 4.82
C LEU A 214 -3.00 16.08 5.95
N ARG A 215 -4.26 15.72 5.66
CA ARG A 215 -5.34 15.75 6.65
C ARG A 215 -5.81 14.33 6.96
N PRO A 216 -5.92 13.96 8.25
CA PRO A 216 -6.52 12.70 8.64
C PRO A 216 -7.94 12.55 8.08
N VAL A 217 -8.29 11.35 7.66
CA VAL A 217 -9.57 11.01 7.05
C VAL A 217 -10.02 9.64 7.50
N GLN A 218 -11.33 9.41 7.39
CA GLN A 218 -11.91 8.15 7.81
C GLN A 218 -11.65 7.03 6.78
N ALA A 219 -11.17 5.89 7.27
CA ALA A 219 -11.08 4.64 6.51
C ALA A 219 -12.42 3.88 6.54
N PRO A 220 -12.63 2.87 5.67
CA PRO A 220 -13.79 1.98 5.80
C PRO A 220 -13.88 1.37 7.20
N ALA A 221 -15.11 1.10 7.67
CA ALA A 221 -15.35 0.63 9.03
C ALA A 221 -14.55 -0.63 9.38
N PHE A 222 -14.42 -1.56 8.42
CA PHE A 222 -13.68 -2.81 8.59
C PHE A 222 -12.18 -2.59 8.86
N ALA A 223 -11.59 -1.50 8.39
CA ALA A 223 -10.19 -1.21 8.66
C ALA A 223 -9.92 -1.00 10.17
N TYR A 224 -10.96 -0.60 10.92
CA TYR A 224 -10.89 -0.37 12.36
C TYR A 224 -11.14 -1.62 13.20
N ASP A 225 -11.54 -2.74 12.61
CA ASP A 225 -11.74 -4.00 13.32
C ASP A 225 -10.40 -4.59 13.81
N ALA A 226 -10.22 -4.71 15.12
CA ALA A 226 -8.95 -5.13 15.72
C ALA A 226 -8.64 -6.59 15.41
N HIS A 227 -9.62 -7.48 15.56
CA HIS A 227 -9.46 -8.91 15.29
C HIS A 227 -9.12 -9.17 13.81
N ALA A 228 -9.77 -8.46 12.89
CA ALA A 228 -9.45 -8.55 11.47
C ALA A 228 -8.05 -8.01 11.14
N ARG A 229 -7.58 -6.95 11.83
CA ARG A 229 -6.20 -6.47 11.68
C ARG A 229 -5.18 -7.48 12.20
N ASP A 230 -5.45 -8.12 13.33
CA ASP A 230 -4.54 -9.13 13.89
C ASP A 230 -4.51 -10.39 13.03
N ARG A 231 -5.67 -10.84 12.51
CA ARG A 231 -5.71 -11.90 11.49
C ARG A 231 -4.92 -11.51 10.25
N LEU A 232 -5.14 -10.31 9.72
CA LEU A 232 -4.40 -9.83 8.55
C LEU A 232 -2.89 -9.83 8.81
N TRP A 233 -2.46 -9.34 9.97
CA TRP A 233 -1.07 -9.30 10.37
C TRP A 233 -0.45 -10.71 10.37
N ALA A 234 -1.11 -11.67 11.02
CA ALA A 234 -0.65 -13.05 11.09
C ALA A 234 -0.55 -13.72 9.70
N GLU A 235 -1.58 -13.59 8.87
CA GLU A 235 -1.58 -14.13 7.50
C GLU A 235 -0.49 -13.48 6.64
N THR A 236 -0.25 -12.17 6.83
CA THR A 236 0.81 -11.46 6.11
C THR A 236 2.17 -11.98 6.53
N GLN A 237 2.46 -12.09 7.85
CA GLN A 237 3.72 -12.65 8.34
C GLN A 237 3.95 -14.08 7.86
N LYS A 238 2.90 -14.92 7.86
CA LYS A 238 2.98 -16.27 7.33
C LYS A 238 3.42 -16.30 5.86
N ALA A 239 2.94 -15.36 5.06
CA ALA A 239 3.29 -15.26 3.63
C ALA A 239 4.66 -14.62 3.37
N THR A 240 5.13 -13.71 4.23
CA THR A 240 6.29 -12.85 3.94
C THR A 240 7.50 -13.03 4.87
N GLY A 241 7.30 -13.68 6.02
CA GLY A 241 8.19 -13.64 7.17
C GLY A 241 7.87 -12.50 8.15
N ASP A 242 8.55 -12.51 9.30
CA ASP A 242 8.31 -11.58 10.41
C ASP A 242 8.93 -10.20 10.20
N LEU A 243 8.25 -9.18 10.74
CA LEU A 243 8.83 -7.85 10.93
C LEU A 243 9.72 -7.90 12.18
N ARG A 244 11.01 -7.60 12.00
CA ARG A 244 12.01 -7.65 13.07
C ARG A 244 12.12 -6.33 13.82
#